data_AF-Q67S94-F1
#
_entry.id   AF-Q67S94-F1
#
_cell.length_a   1.000
_cell.length_b   1.000
_cell.length_c   1.000
_cell.angle_alpha   90.00
_cell.angle_beta   90.00
_cell.angle_gamma   90.00
#
_symmetry.space_group_name_H-M   'P 1'
#
loop_
_entity.id
_entity.type
_entity.pdbx_description
1 polymer ?
#
loop_
_entity_poly.entity_id
_entity_poly.type
_entity_poly.pdbx_seq_one_letter_code
_entity_poly.pdbx_strand_id
1 'polypeptide(L)'
;MLVSWRVGEGRIFWSADTAWLSNARIGEAQNLDLALQILLPPDGGQVAFDEYHHGFVAPTHWWQVLRGSLQAFGLMLAAAVALLFWSYGARFGSPLPAPERPPRAAVEYVHSMSRLYRRAGARAVVLRALHRSLRTELSRLTGGAEGLSHGEIAGRAAARCGVPAGEIERLLERTADLNHIPADAELIDLARQAEKLRRRIEHATYRDG
;
A
#
# COMPACT_ATOMS: atom_id res chain seq x y z
N MET A 1 -35.46 54.92 -23.94
CA MET A 1 -36.80 55.55 -23.98
C MET A 1 -37.69 54.78 -23.03
N LEU A 2 -38.33 55.46 -22.07
CA LEU A 2 -39.22 54.86 -21.07
C LEU A 2 -40.66 55.27 -21.41
N VAL A 3 -41.56 54.29 -21.51
CA VAL A 3 -42.98 54.50 -21.79
C VAL A 3 -43.77 53.90 -20.64
N SER A 4 -44.87 54.54 -20.24
CA SER A 4 -45.77 53.99 -19.22
C SER A 4 -47.22 54.01 -19.68
N TRP A 5 -47.98 52.99 -19.30
CA TRP A 5 -49.42 52.93 -19.51
C TRP A 5 -50.10 52.31 -18.29
N ARG A 6 -51.37 52.66 -18.08
CA ARG A 6 -52.19 52.11 -16.99
C ARG A 6 -52.84 50.81 -17.43
N VAL A 7 -52.82 49.81 -16.55
CA VAL A 7 -53.48 48.51 -16.75
C VAL A 7 -54.19 48.14 -15.44
N GLY A 8 -55.52 48.17 -15.46
CA GLY A 8 -56.33 48.00 -14.25
C GLY A 8 -56.02 49.06 -13.20
N GLU A 9 -55.84 48.62 -11.94
CA GLU A 9 -55.41 49.45 -10.81
C GLU A 9 -53.90 49.76 -10.82
N GLY A 10 -53.14 49.19 -11.77
CA GLY A 10 -51.68 49.30 -11.84
C GLY A 10 -51.16 50.16 -13.00
N ARG A 11 -49.84 50.34 -13.02
CA ARG A 11 -49.11 50.99 -14.13
C ARG A 11 -47.97 50.09 -14.57
N ILE A 12 -47.84 49.91 -15.87
CA ILE A 12 -46.72 49.22 -16.49
C ILE A 12 -45.72 50.26 -16.97
N PHE A 13 -44.45 50.05 -16.65
CA PHE A 13 -43.32 50.80 -17.18
C PHE A 13 -42.53 49.89 -18.11
N TRP A 14 -42.31 50.33 -19.33
CA TRP A 14 -41.50 49.63 -20.31
C TRP A 14 -40.35 50.52 -20.77
N SER A 15 -39.14 49.98 -20.71
CA SER A 15 -37.94 50.66 -21.19
C SER A 15 -37.34 49.90 -22.36
N ALA A 16 -36.98 50.63 -23.42
CA ALA A 16 -36.25 50.08 -24.56
C ALA A 16 -34.78 49.74 -24.23
N ASP A 17 -34.25 50.26 -23.13
CA ASP A 17 -32.86 50.04 -22.68
C ASP A 17 -32.85 49.77 -21.17
N THR A 18 -32.03 48.82 -20.72
CA THR A 18 -31.84 48.47 -19.31
C THR A 18 -30.56 49.07 -18.73
N ALA A 19 -29.71 49.70 -19.55
CA ALA A 19 -28.40 50.21 -19.13
C ALA A 19 -28.50 51.23 -17.98
N TRP A 20 -29.56 52.04 -17.93
CA TRP A 20 -29.81 53.01 -16.87
C TRP A 20 -30.06 52.36 -15.49
N LEU A 21 -30.50 51.10 -15.44
CA LEU A 21 -30.70 50.32 -14.22
C LEU A 21 -29.50 49.43 -13.87
N SER A 22 -28.41 49.49 -14.65
CA SER A 22 -27.22 48.67 -14.42
C SER A 22 -26.32 49.25 -13.33
N ASN A 23 -25.56 48.40 -12.64
CA ASN A 23 -24.56 48.82 -11.64
C ASN A 23 -23.56 49.85 -12.18
N ALA A 24 -23.30 49.84 -13.50
CA ALA A 24 -22.37 50.77 -14.13
C ALA A 24 -22.93 52.19 -14.28
N ARG A 25 -24.25 52.35 -14.43
CA ARG A 25 -24.88 53.64 -14.79
C ARG A 25 -25.97 54.11 -13.83
N ILE A 26 -26.30 53.32 -12.80
CA ILE A 26 -27.32 53.70 -11.81
C ILE A 26 -26.94 54.98 -11.04
N GLY A 27 -25.64 55.21 -10.83
CA GLY A 27 -25.11 56.42 -10.23
C GLY A 27 -24.89 57.60 -11.19
N GLU A 28 -25.20 57.43 -12.48
CA GLU A 28 -25.12 58.51 -13.46
C GLU A 28 -26.43 59.31 -13.49
N ALA A 29 -26.31 60.64 -13.57
CA ALA A 29 -27.43 61.57 -13.71
C ALA A 29 -28.55 61.32 -12.68
N GLN A 30 -29.81 61.19 -13.13
CA GLN A 30 -31.00 60.98 -12.29
C GLN A 30 -31.54 59.55 -12.43
N ASN A 31 -30.71 58.59 -12.85
CA ASN A 31 -31.14 57.22 -13.08
C ASN A 31 -31.64 56.56 -11.78
N LEU A 32 -30.93 56.79 -10.66
CA LEU A 32 -31.34 56.33 -9.34
C LEU A 32 -32.67 56.95 -8.90
N ASP A 33 -32.82 58.27 -9.05
CA ASP A 33 -34.04 58.98 -8.64
C ASP A 33 -35.26 58.50 -9.43
N LEU A 34 -35.09 58.26 -10.74
CA LEU A 34 -36.11 57.69 -11.59
C LEU A 34 -36.45 56.24 -11.18
N ALA A 35 -35.45 55.42 -10.89
CA ALA A 35 -35.64 54.04 -10.44
C ALA A 35 -36.44 54.00 -9.13
N LEU A 36 -36.08 54.86 -8.17
CA LEU A 36 -36.77 54.94 -6.87
C LEU A 36 -38.23 55.39 -7.03
N GLN A 37 -38.52 56.36 -7.91
CA GLN A 37 -39.90 56.80 -8.17
C GLN A 37 -40.77 55.71 -8.82
N ILE A 38 -40.17 54.81 -9.60
CA ILE A 38 -40.88 53.69 -10.24
C ILE A 38 -41.08 52.54 -9.24
N LEU A 39 -40.06 52.24 -8.44
CA LEU A 39 -40.03 51.07 -7.55
C LEU A 39 -40.69 51.33 -6.18
N LEU A 40 -40.70 52.57 -5.69
CA LEU A 40 -41.29 52.94 -4.41
C LEU A 40 -42.51 53.84 -4.63
N PRO A 41 -43.74 53.30 -4.54
CA PRO A 41 -44.93 54.12 -4.48
C PRO A 41 -44.89 55.04 -3.23
N PRO A 42 -45.53 56.22 -3.28
CA PRO A 42 -45.53 57.18 -2.18
C PRO A 42 -46.13 56.62 -0.88
N ASP A 43 -47.00 55.60 -0.96
CA ASP A 43 -47.66 54.98 0.20
C ASP A 43 -46.90 53.76 0.75
N GLY A 44 -45.73 53.43 0.19
CA GLY A 44 -45.00 52.21 0.50
C GLY A 44 -45.65 50.95 -0.11
N GLY A 45 -44.87 49.89 -0.26
CA GLY A 45 -45.35 48.64 -0.87
C GLY A 45 -44.30 47.55 -0.92
N GLN A 46 -44.73 46.33 -1.24
CA GLN A 46 -43.84 45.20 -1.49
C GLN A 46 -43.31 45.29 -2.92
N VAL A 47 -41.98 45.27 -3.07
CA VAL A 47 -41.32 45.15 -4.37
C VAL A 47 -40.98 43.68 -4.59
N ALA A 48 -41.52 43.10 -5.67
CA ALA A 48 -41.20 41.75 -6.10
C ALA A 48 -40.45 41.81 -7.44
N PHE A 49 -39.40 40.99 -7.57
CA PHE A 49 -38.64 40.85 -8.80
C PHE A 49 -38.98 39.49 -9.43
N ASP A 50 -39.48 39.50 -10.66
CA ASP A 50 -39.69 38.29 -11.45
C ASP A 50 -38.62 38.22 -12.54
N GLU A 51 -37.49 37.60 -12.22
CA GLU A 51 -36.39 37.32 -13.15
C GLU A 51 -36.44 35.88 -13.70
N TYR A 52 -37.52 35.14 -13.41
CA TYR A 52 -37.60 33.70 -13.64
C TYR A 52 -37.45 33.32 -15.12
N HIS A 53 -37.85 34.20 -16.03
CA HIS A 53 -37.83 33.97 -17.47
C HIS A 53 -36.48 34.30 -18.15
N HIS A 54 -35.56 34.97 -17.45
CA HIS A 54 -34.26 35.39 -18.01
C HIS A 54 -33.11 34.43 -17.70
N GLY A 55 -33.38 33.27 -17.11
CA GLY A 55 -32.36 32.25 -16.82
C GLY A 55 -31.45 32.58 -15.64
N PHE A 56 -31.74 33.66 -14.90
CA PHE A 56 -31.13 33.96 -13.60
C PHE A 56 -31.77 33.08 -12.52
N VAL A 57 -31.55 31.78 -12.62
CA VAL A 57 -31.72 30.89 -11.46
C VAL A 57 -30.63 31.25 -10.46
N ALA A 58 -31.03 31.50 -9.20
CA ALA A 58 -30.08 31.59 -8.10
C ALA A 58 -29.14 30.37 -8.20
N PRO A 59 -27.82 30.58 -8.39
CA PRO A 59 -26.90 29.49 -8.68
C PRO A 59 -26.98 28.47 -7.55
N THR A 60 -27.47 27.27 -7.86
CA THR A 60 -27.69 26.20 -6.89
C THR A 60 -26.35 25.67 -6.37
N HIS A 61 -25.28 25.89 -7.14
CA HIS A 61 -23.92 25.47 -6.83
C HIS A 61 -22.90 26.59 -7.11
N TRP A 62 -21.89 26.70 -6.24
CA TRP A 62 -20.79 27.66 -6.35
C TRP A 62 -20.06 27.62 -7.71
N TRP A 63 -20.08 26.47 -8.40
CA TRP A 63 -19.47 26.29 -9.72
C TRP A 63 -20.17 27.07 -10.84
N GLN A 64 -21.48 27.32 -10.71
CA GLN A 64 -22.27 28.06 -11.71
C GLN A 64 -22.02 29.57 -11.70
N VAL A 65 -21.38 30.08 -10.63
CA VAL A 65 -20.95 31.48 -10.52
C VAL A 65 -19.75 31.79 -11.43
N LEU A 66 -18.95 30.77 -11.76
CA LEU A 66 -17.81 30.93 -12.65
C LEU A 66 -18.28 31.07 -14.10
N ARG A 67 -17.72 32.04 -14.84
CA ARG A 67 -17.93 32.18 -16.28
C ARG A 67 -17.57 30.85 -16.98
N GLY A 68 -18.30 30.48 -18.03
CA GLY A 68 -18.12 29.19 -18.72
C GLY A 68 -16.67 28.92 -19.18
N SER A 69 -15.89 29.95 -19.50
CA SER A 69 -14.47 29.83 -19.82
C SER A 69 -13.61 29.38 -18.63
N LEU A 70 -13.92 29.84 -17.42
CA LEU A 70 -13.24 29.41 -16.18
C LEU A 70 -13.60 27.97 -15.81
N GLN A 71 -14.84 27.56 -16.07
CA GLN A 71 -15.28 26.18 -15.86
C GLN A 71 -14.53 25.21 -16.80
N ALA A 72 -14.43 25.58 -18.08
CA ALA A 72 -13.67 24.81 -19.07
C ALA A 72 -12.18 24.73 -18.71
N PHE A 73 -11.58 25.84 -18.26
CA PHE A 73 -10.20 25.86 -17.78
C PHE A 73 -10.00 24.96 -16.56
N GLY A 74 -10.90 25.01 -15.58
CA GLY A 74 -10.82 24.16 -14.38
C GLY A 74 -10.96 22.67 -14.71
N LEU A 75 -11.84 22.31 -15.63
CA LEU A 75 -11.97 20.94 -16.15
C LEU A 75 -10.68 20.48 -16.85
N MET A 76 -10.09 21.33 -17.69
CA MET A 76 -8.85 21.02 -18.40
C MET A 76 -7.66 20.87 -17.44
N LEU A 77 -7.59 21.71 -16.41
CA LEU A 77 -6.58 21.61 -15.36
C LEU A 77 -6.75 20.32 -14.54
N ALA A 78 -7.98 19.98 -14.14
CA ALA A 78 -8.27 18.75 -13.43
C ALA A 78 -7.89 17.51 -14.27
N ALA A 79 -8.20 17.51 -15.56
CA ALA A 79 -7.79 16.45 -16.49
C ALA A 79 -6.26 16.35 -16.61
N ALA A 80 -5.56 17.47 -16.72
CA ALA A 80 -4.10 17.50 -16.78
C ALA A 80 -3.46 16.96 -15.49
N VAL A 81 -4.00 17.33 -14.33
CA VAL A 81 -3.56 16.80 -13.03
C VAL A 81 -3.83 15.30 -12.93
N ALA A 82 -5.01 14.83 -13.35
CA ALA A 82 -5.33 13.41 -13.39
C ALA A 82 -4.39 12.63 -14.33
N LEU A 83 -4.05 13.18 -15.49
CA LEU A 83 -3.06 12.62 -16.43
C LEU A 83 -1.66 12.58 -15.81
N LEU A 84 -1.27 13.62 -15.07
CA LEU A 84 -0.01 13.64 -14.33
C LEU A 84 0.00 12.54 -13.28
N PHE A 85 -1.00 12.47 -12.40
CA PHE A 85 -1.13 11.39 -11.41
C PHE A 85 -1.20 10.01 -12.06
N TRP A 86 -1.85 9.86 -13.21
CA TRP A 86 -1.83 8.62 -13.97
C TRP A 86 -0.43 8.29 -14.49
N SER A 87 0.31 9.26 -15.01
CA SER A 87 1.66 9.05 -15.54
C SER A 87 2.69 8.75 -14.44
N TYR A 88 2.57 9.39 -13.27
CA TYR A 88 3.41 9.12 -12.11
C TYR A 88 2.97 7.87 -11.35
N GLY A 89 1.66 7.62 -11.28
CA GLY A 89 1.01 6.42 -10.75
C GLY A 89 1.38 5.17 -11.53
N ALA A 90 1.33 5.23 -12.86
CA ALA A 90 1.82 4.18 -13.75
C ALA A 90 3.34 3.98 -13.65
N ARG A 91 4.08 4.97 -13.12
CA ARG A 91 5.53 4.89 -12.85
C ARG A 91 5.88 4.46 -11.43
N PHE A 92 4.92 4.12 -10.56
CA PHE A 92 5.16 3.30 -9.35
C PHE A 92 5.39 1.82 -9.71
N GLY A 93 6.24 1.62 -10.70
CA GLY A 93 6.52 0.37 -11.34
C GLY A 93 7.57 0.59 -12.41
N SER A 94 8.63 1.37 -12.08
CA SER A 94 9.90 1.10 -12.74
C SER A 94 10.10 -0.42 -12.59
N PRO A 95 10.23 -1.20 -13.69
CA PRO A 95 10.49 -2.62 -13.55
C PRO A 95 11.66 -2.72 -12.59
N LEU A 96 11.48 -3.39 -11.44
CA LEU A 96 12.62 -3.74 -10.60
C LEU A 96 13.63 -4.31 -11.59
N PRO A 97 14.86 -3.75 -11.68
CA PRO A 97 15.87 -4.29 -12.56
C PRO A 97 15.88 -5.77 -12.27
N ALA A 98 15.55 -6.57 -13.30
CA ALA A 98 15.35 -8.00 -13.12
C ALA A 98 16.57 -8.47 -12.32
N PRO A 99 16.37 -9.10 -11.14
CA PRO A 99 17.49 -9.49 -10.29
C PRO A 99 18.48 -10.17 -11.22
N GLU A 100 19.71 -9.65 -11.29
CA GLU A 100 20.74 -10.15 -12.20
C GLU A 100 20.63 -11.66 -12.13
N ARG A 101 20.10 -12.27 -13.21
CA ARG A 101 20.06 -13.72 -13.27
C ARG A 101 21.51 -14.10 -13.02
N PRO A 102 21.83 -14.86 -11.96
CA PRO A 102 23.20 -15.27 -11.74
C PRO A 102 23.65 -15.81 -13.09
N PRO A 103 24.72 -15.26 -13.70
CA PRO A 103 25.09 -15.58 -15.06
C PRO A 103 25.05 -17.10 -15.18
N ARG A 104 24.63 -17.68 -16.30
CA ARG A 104 24.55 -19.16 -16.44
C ARG A 104 25.81 -19.86 -15.90
N ALA A 105 26.96 -19.18 -16.02
CA ALA A 105 28.23 -19.47 -15.38
C ALA A 105 28.20 -19.71 -13.85
N ALA A 106 27.46 -18.94 -13.06
CA ALA A 106 27.33 -19.13 -11.60
C ALA A 106 26.51 -20.39 -11.25
N VAL A 107 25.46 -20.70 -12.01
CA VAL A 107 24.68 -21.95 -11.81
C VAL A 107 25.48 -23.16 -12.30
N GLU A 108 26.21 -23.03 -13.41
CA GLU A 108 27.15 -24.06 -13.88
C GLU A 108 28.34 -24.23 -12.93
N TYR A 109 28.84 -23.16 -12.31
CA TYR A 109 29.89 -23.21 -11.29
C TYR A 109 29.40 -23.91 -10.02
N VAL A 110 28.21 -23.58 -9.51
CA VAL A 110 27.60 -24.29 -8.37
C VAL A 110 27.33 -25.76 -8.72
N HIS A 111 26.91 -26.07 -9.95
CA HIS A 111 26.71 -27.46 -10.38
C HIS A 111 28.01 -28.24 -10.57
N SER A 112 29.06 -27.63 -11.10
CA SER A 112 30.38 -28.27 -11.26
C SER A 112 31.07 -28.45 -9.91
N MET A 113 30.99 -27.44 -9.03
CA MET A 113 31.52 -27.51 -7.68
C MET A 113 30.76 -28.51 -6.81
N SER A 114 29.43 -28.57 -6.91
CA SER A 114 28.64 -29.62 -6.22
C SER A 114 28.94 -31.02 -6.75
N ARG A 115 29.22 -31.20 -8.05
CA ARG A 115 29.72 -32.47 -8.59
C ARG A 115 31.12 -32.82 -8.10
N LEU A 116 32.00 -31.83 -7.95
CA LEU A 116 33.36 -32.00 -7.43
C LEU A 116 33.32 -32.38 -5.94
N TYR A 117 32.56 -31.67 -5.12
CA TYR A 117 32.35 -32.02 -3.71
C TYR A 117 31.69 -33.40 -3.55
N ARG A 118 30.74 -33.75 -4.42
CA ARG A 118 30.14 -35.09 -4.45
C ARG A 118 31.14 -36.18 -4.86
N ARG A 119 32.08 -35.89 -5.77
CA ARG A 119 33.17 -36.81 -6.17
C ARG A 119 34.26 -36.93 -5.12
N ALA A 120 34.54 -35.87 -4.35
CA ALA A 120 35.61 -35.83 -3.36
C ALA A 120 35.27 -36.53 -2.02
N GLY A 121 34.16 -37.26 -1.93
CA GLY A 121 33.78 -37.97 -0.70
C GLY A 121 33.34 -37.06 0.44
N ALA A 122 32.87 -35.82 0.13
CA ALA A 122 32.45 -34.85 1.13
C ALA A 122 31.25 -35.30 1.98
N ARG A 123 30.57 -36.42 1.65
CA ARG A 123 29.47 -36.99 2.44
C ARG A 123 29.87 -37.25 3.89
N ALA A 124 31.07 -37.82 4.11
CA ALA A 124 31.58 -38.04 5.47
C ALA A 124 31.87 -36.72 6.21
N VAL A 125 32.35 -35.70 5.48
CA VAL A 125 32.61 -34.38 6.04
C VAL A 125 31.31 -33.67 6.41
N VAL A 126 30.30 -33.74 5.55
CA VAL A 126 28.98 -33.16 5.79
C VAL A 126 28.26 -33.87 6.94
N LEU A 127 28.31 -35.21 7.00
CA LEU A 127 27.74 -35.98 8.10
C LEU A 127 28.40 -35.61 9.44
N ARG A 128 29.73 -35.49 9.46
CA ARG A 128 30.48 -35.05 10.65
C ARG A 128 30.14 -33.62 11.06
N ALA A 129 30.00 -32.71 10.10
CA ALA A 129 29.59 -31.33 10.37
C ALA A 129 28.17 -31.26 10.95
N LEU A 130 27.24 -32.04 10.38
CA LEU A 130 25.86 -32.15 10.87
C LEU A 130 25.81 -32.68 12.31
N HIS A 131 26.53 -33.77 12.60
CA HIS A 131 26.62 -34.33 13.94
C HIS A 131 27.17 -33.32 14.94
N ARG A 132 28.26 -32.63 14.58
CA ARG A 132 28.88 -31.61 15.45
C ARG A 132 27.91 -30.48 15.76
N SER A 133 27.20 -29.96 14.75
CA SER A 133 26.23 -28.87 14.93
C SER A 133 25.10 -29.28 15.87
N LEU A 134 24.48 -30.45 15.63
CA LEU A 134 23.42 -31.01 16.46
C LEU A 134 23.87 -31.18 17.91
N ARG A 135 25.05 -31.77 18.11
CA ARG A 135 25.61 -31.98 19.45
C ARG A 135 25.84 -30.64 20.17
N THR A 136 26.38 -29.63 19.48
CA THR A 136 26.60 -28.30 20.07
C THR A 136 25.29 -27.63 20.48
N GLU A 137 24.26 -27.65 19.63
CA GLU A 137 22.95 -27.05 19.92
C GLU A 137 22.25 -27.74 21.09
N LEU A 138 22.20 -29.07 21.07
CA LEU A 138 21.60 -29.85 22.17
C LEU A 138 22.36 -29.65 23.48
N SER A 139 23.70 -29.60 23.43
CA SER A 139 24.52 -29.35 24.63
C SER A 139 24.25 -27.98 25.23
N ARG A 140 24.06 -26.94 24.39
CA ARG A 140 23.66 -25.60 24.84
C ARG A 140 22.29 -25.63 25.51
N LEU A 141 21.32 -26.32 24.90
CA LEU A 141 19.98 -26.43 25.46
C LEU A 141 19.98 -27.22 26.78
N THR A 142 20.80 -28.25 26.95
CA THR A 142 20.77 -29.10 28.15
C THR A 142 21.71 -28.64 29.26
N GLY A 143 22.35 -27.48 29.12
CA GLY A 143 23.23 -26.90 30.15
C GLY A 143 24.62 -27.54 30.27
N GLY A 144 25.05 -28.31 29.27
CA GLY A 144 26.42 -28.79 29.09
C GLY A 144 26.95 -29.86 30.06
N ALA A 145 27.49 -30.94 29.49
CA ALA A 145 28.79 -31.47 29.88
C ALA A 145 29.38 -32.23 28.69
N GLU A 146 30.61 -31.86 28.30
CA GLU A 146 31.44 -32.69 27.43
C GLU A 146 31.59 -34.07 28.10
N GLY A 147 30.99 -35.11 27.49
CA GLY A 147 31.04 -36.48 28.00
C GLY A 147 29.67 -37.15 28.20
N LEU A 148 28.56 -36.43 28.08
CA LEU A 148 27.23 -37.05 28.15
C LEU A 148 27.00 -38.01 26.97
N SER A 149 26.39 -39.16 27.28
CA SER A 149 25.94 -40.14 26.28
C SER A 149 24.80 -39.56 25.43
N HIS A 150 24.59 -40.11 24.22
CA HIS A 150 23.51 -39.65 23.34
C HIS A 150 22.12 -39.77 24.00
N GLY A 151 21.89 -40.84 24.77
CA GLY A 151 20.64 -41.04 25.52
C GLY A 151 20.40 -40.02 26.64
N GLU A 152 21.45 -39.61 27.36
CA GLU A 152 21.31 -38.58 28.40
C GLU A 152 21.02 -37.19 27.81
N ILE A 153 21.66 -36.85 26.70
CA ILE A 153 21.39 -35.60 25.95
C ILE A 153 19.95 -35.62 25.44
N ALA A 154 19.53 -36.74 24.84
CA ALA A 154 18.19 -36.89 24.31
C ALA A 154 17.10 -36.82 25.40
N GLY A 155 17.32 -37.46 26.54
CA GLY A 155 16.38 -37.39 27.68
C GLY A 155 16.20 -35.97 28.21
N ARG A 156 17.31 -35.23 28.38
CA ARG A 156 17.26 -33.83 28.84
C ARG A 156 16.65 -32.90 27.79
N ALA A 157 16.96 -33.09 26.51
CA ALA A 157 16.42 -32.29 25.42
C ALA A 157 14.93 -32.54 25.20
N ALA A 158 14.47 -33.79 25.33
CA ALA A 158 13.06 -34.16 25.19
C ALA A 158 12.15 -33.40 26.16
N ALA A 159 12.60 -33.23 27.41
CA ALA A 159 11.87 -32.49 28.43
C ALA A 159 11.68 -31.00 28.08
N ARG A 160 12.55 -30.42 27.25
CA ARG A 160 12.50 -28.99 26.85
C ARG A 160 11.88 -28.77 25.47
N CYS A 161 12.07 -29.69 24.52
CA CYS A 161 11.64 -29.52 23.12
C CYS A 161 10.29 -30.15 22.78
N GLY A 162 9.71 -30.98 23.65
CA GLY A 162 8.48 -31.73 23.34
C GLY A 162 8.66 -32.73 22.20
N VAL A 163 9.88 -33.21 21.96
CA VAL A 163 10.23 -34.26 21.00
C VAL A 163 10.57 -35.52 21.80
N PRO A 164 10.15 -36.72 21.37
CA PRO A 164 10.51 -37.96 22.08
C PRO A 164 12.03 -38.15 22.14
N ALA A 165 12.55 -38.54 23.32
CA ALA A 165 13.99 -38.78 23.50
C ALA A 165 14.54 -39.78 22.47
N GLY A 166 13.80 -40.85 22.18
CA GLY A 166 14.22 -41.85 21.20
C GLY A 166 14.29 -41.34 19.74
N GLU A 167 13.67 -40.22 19.39
CA GLU A 167 13.84 -39.59 18.06
C GLU A 167 15.15 -38.79 18.00
N ILE A 168 15.46 -38.06 19.08
CA ILE A 168 16.69 -37.26 19.20
C ILE A 168 17.92 -38.18 19.28
N GLU A 169 17.83 -39.26 20.06
CA GLU A 169 18.92 -40.24 20.23
C GLU A 169 19.23 -40.95 18.91
N ARG A 170 18.21 -41.45 18.20
CA ARG A 170 18.38 -42.08 16.88
C ARG A 170 19.04 -41.14 15.87
N LEU A 171 18.68 -39.85 15.88
CA LEU A 171 19.29 -38.87 14.99
C LEU A 171 20.76 -38.61 15.34
N LEU A 172 21.10 -38.56 16.64
CA LEU A 172 22.49 -38.45 17.09
C LEU A 172 23.33 -39.68 16.73
N GLU A 173 22.80 -40.88 16.95
CA GLU A 173 23.46 -42.14 16.60
C GLU A 173 23.68 -42.29 15.10
N ARG A 174 22.64 -42.01 14.30
CA ARG A 174 22.71 -42.12 12.84
C ARG A 174 23.67 -41.11 12.22
N THR A 175 23.85 -39.95 12.84
CA THR A 175 24.84 -38.94 12.40
C THR A 175 26.25 -39.19 12.96
N ALA A 176 26.38 -39.93 14.07
CA ALA A 176 27.66 -40.34 14.65
C ALA A 176 28.31 -41.53 13.94
N ASP A 177 27.51 -42.39 13.30
CA ASP A 177 28.01 -43.57 12.58
C ASP A 177 28.71 -43.18 11.26
N LEU A 178 30.01 -42.92 11.36
CA LEU A 178 30.87 -42.64 10.21
C LEU A 178 31.25 -43.90 9.42
N ASN A 179 30.98 -45.11 9.93
CA ASN A 179 31.25 -46.36 9.22
C ASN A 179 30.21 -46.60 8.12
N HIS A 180 29.00 -46.06 8.28
CA HIS A 180 27.94 -46.14 7.30
C HIS A 180 27.60 -44.75 6.73
N ILE A 181 28.34 -44.33 5.70
CA ILE A 181 28.12 -43.04 5.03
C ILE A 181 26.82 -43.12 4.20
N PRO A 182 25.77 -42.37 4.55
CA PRO A 182 24.48 -42.43 3.86
C PRO A 182 24.56 -41.85 2.44
N ALA A 183 23.66 -42.31 1.58
CA ALA A 183 23.50 -41.76 0.24
C ALA A 183 22.99 -40.30 0.29
N ASP A 184 23.12 -39.55 -0.81
CA ASP A 184 22.76 -38.12 -0.83
C ASP A 184 21.31 -37.85 -0.41
N ALA A 185 20.36 -38.71 -0.81
CA ALA A 185 18.95 -38.59 -0.44
C ALA A 185 18.74 -38.77 1.08
N GLU A 186 19.40 -39.77 1.68
CA GLU A 186 19.34 -40.02 3.12
C GLU A 186 20.04 -38.92 3.91
N LEU A 187 21.17 -38.40 3.42
CA LEU A 187 21.88 -37.29 4.04
C LEU A 187 21.03 -36.00 4.06
N ILE A 188 20.31 -35.73 2.97
CA ILE A 188 19.36 -34.61 2.90
C ILE A 188 18.21 -34.81 3.89
N ASP A 189 17.70 -36.03 4.04
CA ASP A 189 16.63 -36.32 5.00
C ASP A 189 17.11 -36.13 6.44
N LEU A 190 18.30 -36.63 6.79
CA LEU A 190 18.92 -36.39 8.10
C LEU A 190 19.12 -34.90 8.38
N ALA A 191 19.59 -34.14 7.38
CA ALA A 191 19.74 -32.68 7.51
C ALA A 191 18.38 -31.98 7.73
N ARG A 192 17.31 -32.46 7.08
CA ARG A 192 15.96 -31.92 7.26
C ARG A 192 15.40 -32.24 8.65
N GLN A 193 15.61 -33.45 9.15
CA GLN A 193 15.21 -33.85 10.50
C GLN A 193 15.95 -33.02 11.56
N ALA A 194 17.26 -32.79 11.36
CA ALA A 194 18.08 -31.92 12.19
C ALA A 194 17.55 -30.47 12.23
N GLU A 195 17.22 -29.91 11.06
CA GLU A 195 16.66 -28.56 10.96
C GLU A 195 15.30 -28.43 11.66
N LYS A 196 14.44 -29.44 11.53
CA LYS A 196 13.14 -29.48 12.20
C LYS A 196 13.31 -29.49 13.72
N LEU A 197 14.30 -30.23 14.23
CA LEU A 197 14.65 -30.25 15.65
C LEU A 197 15.19 -28.89 16.11
N ARG A 198 16.10 -28.27 15.33
CA ARG A 198 16.66 -26.95 15.62
C ARG A 198 15.59 -25.88 15.76
N ARG A 199 14.63 -25.82 14.83
CA ARG A 199 13.51 -24.86 14.93
C ARG A 199 12.71 -25.04 16.22
N ARG A 200 12.52 -26.28 16.68
CA ARG A 200 11.84 -26.55 17.97
C ARG A 200 12.67 -26.11 19.16
N ILE A 201 13.99 -26.27 19.11
CA ILE A 201 14.91 -25.77 20.15
C ILE A 201 14.83 -24.24 20.25
N GLU A 202 14.85 -23.54 19.11
CA GLU A 202 14.72 -22.07 19.05
C GLU A 202 13.38 -21.59 19.63
N HIS A 203 12.27 -22.24 19.27
CA HIS A 203 10.95 -21.92 19.83
C HIS A 203 10.83 -22.21 21.34
N ALA A 204 11.46 -23.29 21.83
CA ALA A 204 11.47 -23.61 23.27
C ALA A 204 12.29 -22.59 24.07
N THR A 205 13.45 -22.19 23.53
CA THR A 205 14.33 -21.19 24.18
C THR A 205 13.66 -19.81 24.28
N TYR A 206 12.83 -19.41 23.31
CA TYR A 206 12.08 -18.15 23.36
C TYR A 206 10.96 -18.14 24.41
N ARG A 207 10.48 -19.31 24.84
CA ARG A 207 9.37 -19.42 25.79
C ARG A 207 9.82 -19.36 27.25
N ASP A 208 11.12 -19.58 27.50
CA ASP A 208 11.73 -19.62 28.83
C ASP A 208 12.52 -18.32 29.19
N GLY A 209 12.52 -17.30 28.32
CA GLY A 209 13.16 -16.00 28.54
C GLY A 209 12.15 -14.87 28.69
#